data_AF-A0AAU4YFI0-F1
#
_entry.id   AF-A0AAU4YFI0-F1
#
_cell.length_a   1.000
_cell.length_b   1.000
_cell.length_c   1.000
_cell.angle_alpha   90.00
_cell.angle_beta   90.00
_cell.angle_gamma   90.00
#
_symmetry.space_group_name_H-M   'P 1'
#
loop_
_entity.id
_entity.type
_entity.pdbx_description
1 polymer ?
#
loop_
_entity_poly.entity_id
_entity_poly.type
_entity_poly.pdbx_seq_one_letter_code
_entity_poly.pdbx_strand_id
1 'polypeptide(L)'
;MTEEPGKSDELVRAELIERQPCPRCEVPAGSPCRTHTGLVASVYHTGRYAGLPKLRSGPAVRMLAARRPGQLWQPGPAPQITEAVAERPGDRIGYARASRRGQDLTAQMAALGAAGCVRIFDEVISTRQPTRPKYVQARDSLRTNDILTVQRLDRLGRNMVELIVSAQDIQHLGNRLEILSGPLAGVYDPQGPGKILFVVVAVFAEIEREFIHERTMDGLATAHAKGRRGGRPRAVSADQLAAALARRDREEPVPAIAAALGVKRSTLYRALDEHDQAAAMAALAGAADED
;
A
#
# COMPACT_ATOMS: atom_id res chain seq x y z
N MET A 1 9.09 29.70 -8.06
CA MET A 1 9.83 29.01 -9.14
C MET A 1 9.44 27.55 -9.08
N THR A 2 8.43 27.18 -9.87
CA THR A 2 8.00 25.81 -10.08
C THR A 2 8.98 25.15 -11.05
N GLU A 3 9.83 24.26 -10.57
CA GLU A 3 10.67 23.42 -11.43
C GLU A 3 9.75 22.51 -12.25
N GLU A 4 9.83 22.64 -13.58
CA GLU A 4 9.19 21.72 -14.51
C GLU A 4 9.75 20.31 -14.27
N PRO A 5 8.90 19.25 -14.19
CA PRO A 5 9.39 17.89 -14.15
C PRO A 5 10.23 17.65 -15.42
N GLY A 6 11.53 17.39 -15.21
CA GLY A 6 12.52 17.33 -16.28
C GLY A 6 12.16 16.31 -17.37
N LYS A 7 12.41 16.68 -18.63
CA LYS A 7 12.26 15.87 -19.86
C LYS A 7 12.75 14.41 -19.77
N SER A 8 13.62 14.07 -18.80
CA SER A 8 14.10 12.72 -18.55
C SER A 8 13.02 11.77 -18.02
N ASP A 9 12.09 12.24 -17.18
CA ASP A 9 11.06 11.40 -16.57
C ASP A 9 9.97 10.99 -17.58
N GLU A 10 9.72 11.81 -18.60
CA GLU A 10 8.78 11.49 -19.68
C GLU A 10 9.31 10.45 -20.68
N LEU A 11 10.60 10.51 -21.04
CA LEU A 11 11.23 9.55 -21.96
C LEU A 11 11.32 8.15 -21.34
N VAL A 12 11.70 8.08 -20.06
CA VAL A 12 11.74 6.84 -19.28
C VAL A 12 10.34 6.19 -19.22
N ARG A 13 9.26 6.99 -19.15
CA ARG A 13 7.87 6.48 -19.18
C ARG A 13 7.48 5.91 -20.55
N ALA A 14 7.86 6.56 -21.65
CA ALA A 14 7.53 6.09 -23.00
C ALA A 14 8.22 4.75 -23.33
N GLU A 15 9.49 4.61 -22.94
CA GLU A 15 10.26 3.38 -23.13
C GLU A 15 9.68 2.19 -22.36
N LEU A 16 9.22 2.40 -21.12
CA LEU A 16 8.55 1.36 -20.33
C LEU A 16 7.26 0.84 -20.99
N ILE A 17 6.50 1.71 -21.64
CA ILE A 17 5.26 1.33 -22.35
C ILE A 17 5.57 0.53 -23.61
N GLU A 18 6.67 0.84 -24.29
CA GLU A 18 7.08 0.12 -25.50
C GLU A 18 7.59 -1.29 -25.21
N ARG A 19 7.95 -1.63 -23.97
CA ARG A 19 8.32 -3.00 -23.58
C ARG A 19 7.16 -4.00 -23.65
N GLN A 20 5.92 -3.55 -23.82
CA GLN A 20 4.73 -4.39 -23.88
C GLN A 20 4.08 -4.39 -25.27
N PRO A 21 3.56 -5.54 -25.74
CA PRO A 21 2.72 -5.58 -26.94
C PRO A 21 1.45 -4.76 -26.72
N CYS A 22 0.90 -4.18 -27.78
CA CYS A 22 -0.37 -3.46 -27.66
C CYS A 22 -1.55 -4.43 -27.67
N PRO A 23 -2.39 -4.48 -26.62
CA PRO A 23 -3.52 -5.41 -26.60
C PRO A 23 -4.69 -4.99 -27.52
N ARG A 24 -4.61 -3.81 -28.16
CA ARG A 24 -5.68 -3.29 -29.03
C ARG A 24 -5.38 -3.41 -30.52
N CYS A 25 -4.15 -3.15 -30.93
CA CYS A 25 -3.74 -3.29 -32.34
C CYS A 25 -2.69 -4.38 -32.55
N GLU A 26 -2.43 -5.19 -31.51
CA GLU A 26 -1.61 -6.41 -31.53
C GLU A 26 -0.15 -6.21 -31.99
N VAL A 27 0.30 -4.96 -32.09
CA VAL A 27 1.68 -4.66 -32.48
C VAL A 27 2.67 -5.17 -31.41
N PRO A 28 3.81 -5.73 -31.82
CA PRO A 28 4.81 -6.23 -30.89
C PRO A 28 5.44 -5.12 -30.04
N ALA A 29 6.12 -5.53 -28.97
CA ALA A 29 6.94 -4.63 -28.15
C ALA A 29 7.97 -3.89 -29.02
N GLY A 30 8.29 -2.65 -28.68
CA GLY A 30 9.20 -1.75 -29.40
C GLY A 30 8.60 -1.11 -30.67
N SER A 31 7.40 -1.53 -31.09
CA SER A 31 6.79 -1.01 -32.33
C SER A 31 5.77 0.11 -32.10
N PRO A 32 5.66 1.07 -33.04
CA PRO A 32 4.60 2.08 -33.04
C PRO A 32 3.20 1.46 -32.99
N CYS A 33 2.23 2.14 -32.38
CA CYS A 33 0.83 1.74 -32.54
C CYS A 33 0.39 1.99 -34.00
N ARG A 34 -0.47 1.11 -34.51
CA ARG A 34 -0.98 1.14 -35.88
C ARG A 34 -2.47 1.50 -35.88
N THR A 35 -2.87 2.34 -36.83
CA THR A 35 -4.28 2.64 -37.14
C THR A 35 -4.90 1.51 -37.97
N HIS A 36 -6.24 1.44 -38.03
CA HIS A 36 -6.93 0.41 -38.83
C HIS A 36 -6.51 0.42 -40.32
N THR A 37 -6.09 1.57 -40.86
CA THR A 37 -5.65 1.73 -42.25
C THR A 37 -4.19 1.34 -42.51
N GLY A 38 -3.42 0.92 -41.50
CA GLY A 38 -2.01 0.55 -41.72
C GLY A 38 -0.97 1.63 -41.50
N LEU A 39 -1.38 2.81 -41.03
CA LEU A 39 -0.49 3.92 -40.76
C LEU A 39 -0.07 3.99 -39.30
N VAL A 40 1.08 4.60 -39.02
CA VAL A 40 1.55 4.92 -37.67
C VAL A 40 0.56 5.86 -36.98
N ALA A 41 0.05 5.43 -35.82
CA ALA A 41 -0.90 6.19 -35.02
C ALA A 41 -0.23 7.40 -34.33
N SER A 42 -0.98 8.49 -34.23
CA SER A 42 -0.56 9.74 -33.57
C SER A 42 -0.59 9.68 -32.05
N VAL A 43 -1.08 8.60 -31.45
CA VAL A 43 -1.16 8.38 -30.00
C VAL A 43 -1.15 6.88 -29.72
N TYR A 44 -0.71 6.50 -28.53
CA TYR A 44 -0.89 5.13 -28.05
C TYR A 44 -2.37 4.86 -27.77
N HIS A 45 -2.79 3.62 -27.97
CA HIS A 45 -4.10 3.20 -27.49
C HIS A 45 -4.10 3.08 -25.97
N THR A 46 -5.23 3.45 -25.35
CA THR A 46 -5.50 3.28 -23.91
C THR A 46 -5.18 1.87 -23.40
N GLY A 47 -5.40 0.84 -24.22
CA GLY A 47 -5.09 -0.56 -23.88
C GLY A 47 -3.61 -0.83 -23.61
N ARG A 48 -2.66 -0.12 -24.25
CA ARG A 48 -1.22 -0.33 -24.01
C ARG A 48 -0.78 0.11 -22.62
N TYR A 49 -1.61 0.90 -21.93
CA TYR A 49 -1.39 1.36 -20.56
C TYR A 49 -2.00 0.43 -19.50
N ALA A 50 -2.64 -0.68 -19.90
CA ALA A 50 -3.36 -1.56 -18.97
C ALA A 50 -2.46 -2.13 -17.85
N GLY A 51 -1.17 -2.37 -18.13
CA GLY A 51 -0.18 -2.82 -17.14
C GLY A 51 0.39 -1.71 -16.24
N LEU A 52 0.02 -0.44 -16.44
CA LEU A 52 0.59 0.71 -15.73
C LEU A 52 -0.54 1.66 -15.26
N PRO A 53 -1.17 1.36 -14.09
CA PRO A 53 -2.38 2.06 -13.61
C PRO A 53 -2.22 3.59 -13.51
N LYS A 54 -1.02 4.07 -13.18
CA LYS A 54 -0.70 5.50 -13.05
C LYS A 54 -0.70 6.28 -14.37
N LEU A 55 -0.64 5.59 -15.52
CA LEU A 55 -0.63 6.19 -16.85
C LEU A 55 -2.00 6.13 -17.54
N ARG A 56 -2.98 5.43 -16.96
CA ARG A 56 -4.35 5.34 -17.48
C ARG A 56 -5.10 6.68 -17.40
N SER A 57 -4.72 7.54 -16.45
CA SER A 57 -5.35 8.83 -16.15
C SER A 57 -4.45 10.05 -16.43
N GLY A 58 -3.22 9.85 -16.90
CA GLY A 58 -2.23 10.91 -17.13
C GLY A 58 -2.24 11.44 -18.57
N PRO A 59 -2.06 12.75 -18.78
CA PRO A 59 -2.07 13.33 -20.12
C PRO A 59 -0.74 13.06 -20.81
N ALA A 60 -0.83 12.43 -21.99
CA ALA A 60 0.19 12.41 -23.05
C ALA A 60 1.60 11.93 -22.67
N VAL A 61 1.84 10.63 -22.84
CA VAL A 61 3.21 10.14 -23.07
C VAL A 61 3.73 10.78 -24.34
N ARG A 62 4.79 11.58 -24.22
CA ARG A 62 5.43 12.22 -25.37
C ARG A 62 5.94 11.15 -26.34
N MET A 63 5.50 11.23 -27.59
CA MET A 63 5.90 10.28 -28.63
C MET A 63 7.39 10.44 -28.95
N LEU A 64 8.09 9.30 -29.06
CA LEU A 64 9.44 9.25 -29.59
C LEU A 64 9.47 9.81 -31.03
N ALA A 65 10.56 10.48 -31.41
CA ALA A 65 10.71 11.11 -32.73
C ALA A 65 10.59 10.11 -33.91
N ALA A 66 10.79 8.81 -33.66
CA ALA A 66 10.60 7.72 -34.61
C ALA A 66 9.12 7.48 -35.01
N ARG A 67 8.15 8.03 -34.26
CA ARG A 67 6.71 7.88 -34.53
C ARG A 67 6.17 9.07 -35.32
N ARG A 68 6.54 9.19 -36.60
CA ARG A 68 5.95 10.20 -37.50
C ARG A 68 4.52 9.77 -37.90
N PRO A 69 3.45 10.45 -37.44
CA PRO A 69 2.09 10.04 -37.77
C PRO A 69 1.83 10.09 -39.27
N GLY A 70 1.01 9.17 -39.79
CA GLY A 70 0.63 9.12 -41.21
C GLY A 70 1.63 8.43 -42.15
N GLN A 71 2.78 7.98 -41.65
CA GLN A 71 3.69 7.11 -42.39
C GLN A 71 3.18 5.66 -42.43
N LEU A 72 3.58 4.91 -43.46
CA LEU A 72 3.36 3.45 -43.50
C LEU A 72 3.99 2.81 -42.27
N TRP A 73 3.21 1.97 -41.58
CA TRP A 73 3.68 1.32 -40.37
C TRP A 73 4.73 0.26 -40.72
N GLN A 74 5.87 0.31 -40.02
CA GLN A 74 6.88 -0.73 -40.03
C GLN A 74 7.17 -1.16 -38.58
N PRO A 75 7.48 -2.44 -38.34
CA PRO A 75 7.87 -2.89 -37.01
C PRO A 75 9.13 -2.15 -36.57
N GLY A 76 9.08 -1.58 -35.37
CA GLY A 76 10.26 -1.00 -34.74
C GLY A 76 11.24 -2.09 -34.33
N PRO A 77 12.52 -1.76 -34.10
CA PRO A 77 13.45 -2.71 -33.52
C PRO A 77 12.85 -3.24 -32.21
N ALA A 78 13.00 -4.55 -31.98
CA ALA A 78 12.64 -5.13 -30.69
C ALA A 78 13.34 -4.30 -29.60
N PRO A 79 12.62 -3.90 -28.54
CA PRO A 79 13.22 -3.09 -27.51
C PRO A 79 14.39 -3.91 -26.98
N GLN A 80 15.58 -3.33 -27.04
CA GLN A 80 16.71 -3.93 -26.35
C GLN A 80 16.35 -3.84 -24.87
N ILE A 81 15.81 -4.93 -24.32
CA ILE A 81 15.68 -5.11 -22.89
C ILE A 81 17.12 -5.30 -22.42
N THR A 82 17.85 -4.20 -22.32
CA THR A 82 18.99 -4.19 -21.44
C THR A 82 18.37 -4.33 -20.04
N GLU A 83 18.40 -5.57 -19.53
CA GLU A 83 18.24 -5.87 -18.10
C GLU A 83 19.19 -5.02 -17.24
N ALA A 84 20.17 -4.36 -17.86
CA ALA A 84 20.97 -3.30 -17.28
C ALA A 84 20.15 -2.00 -17.04
N VAL A 85 19.23 -2.03 -16.07
CA VAL A 85 19.49 -1.11 -14.95
C VAL A 85 20.72 -1.75 -14.32
N ALA A 86 21.90 -1.26 -14.69
CA ALA A 86 23.17 -1.82 -14.24
C ALA A 86 23.02 -2.20 -12.76
N GLU A 87 23.22 -3.48 -12.45
CA GLU A 87 23.41 -3.95 -11.08
C GLU A 87 24.59 -3.16 -10.53
N ARG A 88 24.31 -1.97 -10.03
CA ARG A 88 25.25 -1.25 -9.22
C ARG A 88 25.50 -2.22 -8.06
N PRO A 89 26.75 -2.65 -7.82
CA PRO A 89 27.03 -3.38 -6.60
C PRO A 89 26.55 -2.49 -5.45
N GLY A 90 25.55 -2.98 -4.72
CA GLY A 90 24.87 -2.19 -3.70
C GLY A 90 25.86 -1.69 -2.67
N ASP A 91 25.74 -0.43 -2.29
CA ASP A 91 26.58 0.11 -1.22
C ASP A 91 26.18 -0.52 0.10
N ARG A 92 27.17 -0.74 0.97
CA ARG A 92 26.91 -1.07 2.37
C ARG A 92 26.67 0.21 3.15
N ILE A 93 25.52 0.32 3.79
CA ILE A 93 25.15 1.41 4.69
C ILE A 93 25.12 0.84 6.10
N GLY A 94 26.04 1.32 6.95
CA GLY A 94 26.19 0.87 8.32
C GLY A 94 25.23 1.57 9.28
N TYR A 95 24.69 0.83 10.24
CA TYR A 95 23.94 1.39 11.36
C TYR A 95 24.47 0.85 12.69
N ALA A 96 24.83 1.77 13.60
CA ALA A 96 25.38 1.48 14.92
C ALA A 96 24.52 2.11 16.03
N ARG A 97 24.32 1.37 17.11
CA ARG A 97 23.49 1.81 18.24
C ARG A 97 24.09 1.44 19.58
N ALA A 98 24.16 2.41 20.48
CA ALA A 98 24.52 2.19 21.87
C ALA A 98 23.57 2.93 22.82
N SER A 99 23.43 2.43 24.05
CA SER A 99 22.65 3.11 25.10
C SER A 99 23.41 4.28 25.73
N ARG A 100 24.74 4.29 25.62
CA ARG A 100 25.66 5.35 26.07
C ARG A 100 26.82 5.45 25.08
N ARG A 101 27.40 6.65 24.91
CA ARG A 101 28.68 6.78 24.18
C ARG A 101 29.77 6.06 24.96
N GLY A 102 30.62 5.32 24.27
CA GLY A 102 31.70 4.55 24.88
C GLY A 102 32.33 3.55 23.92
N GLN A 103 33.19 2.69 24.46
CA GLN A 103 33.97 1.71 23.69
C GLN A 103 33.11 0.77 22.82
N ASP A 104 31.89 0.43 23.26
CA ASP A 104 30.97 -0.41 22.48
C ASP A 104 30.57 0.23 21.14
N LEU A 105 30.27 1.53 21.13
CA LEU A 105 29.91 2.24 19.89
C LEU A 105 31.12 2.33 18.95
N THR A 106 32.31 2.60 19.49
CA THR A 106 33.55 2.65 18.72
C THR A 106 33.86 1.30 18.09
N ALA A 107 33.69 0.20 18.83
CA ALA A 107 33.89 -1.16 18.31
C ALA A 107 32.89 -1.49 17.18
N GLN A 108 31.63 -1.07 17.32
CA GLN A 108 30.63 -1.23 16.25
C GLN A 108 31.01 -0.45 14.99
N MET A 109 31.40 0.83 15.15
CA MET A 109 31.81 1.66 14.01
C MET A 109 33.05 1.09 13.30
N ALA A 110 34.02 0.59 14.07
CA ALA A 110 35.20 -0.07 13.50
C ALA A 110 34.83 -1.33 12.71
N ALA A 111 33.93 -2.17 13.24
CA ALA A 111 33.45 -3.37 12.55
C ALA A 111 32.70 -3.01 11.24
N LEU A 112 31.85 -1.98 11.27
CA LEU A 112 31.13 -1.50 10.09
C LEU A 112 32.08 -0.90 9.04
N GLY A 113 33.11 -0.16 9.48
CA GLY A 113 34.16 0.34 8.61
C GLY A 113 34.96 -0.79 7.96
N ALA A 114 35.34 -1.81 8.73
CA ALA A 114 36.03 -3.00 8.23
C ALA A 114 35.18 -3.79 7.23
N ALA A 115 33.84 -3.77 7.39
CA ALA A 115 32.91 -4.37 6.45
C ALA A 115 32.69 -3.57 5.16
N GLY A 116 33.37 -2.43 4.98
CA GLY A 116 33.28 -1.60 3.77
C GLY A 116 32.03 -0.73 3.69
N CYS A 117 31.43 -0.36 4.82
CA CYS A 117 30.26 0.54 4.82
C CYS A 117 30.65 1.94 4.32
N VAL A 118 30.02 2.40 3.24
CA VAL A 118 30.28 3.69 2.58
C VAL A 118 29.81 4.85 3.46
N ARG A 119 28.72 4.63 4.21
CA ARG A 119 28.16 5.57 5.17
C ARG A 119 27.77 4.83 6.43
N ILE A 120 28.05 5.40 7.58
CA ILE A 120 27.70 4.82 8.88
C ILE A 120 26.84 5.83 9.64
N PHE A 121 25.70 5.38 10.12
CA PHE A 121 24.80 6.13 10.98
C PHE A 121 24.90 5.61 12.40
N ASP A 122 25.41 6.43 13.32
CA ASP A 122 25.45 6.11 14.74
C ASP A 122 24.36 6.87 15.52
N GLU A 123 23.76 6.20 16.51
CA GLU A 123 22.94 6.87 17.51
C GLU A 123 23.16 6.33 18.92
N VAL A 124 22.98 7.24 19.89
CA VAL A 124 23.05 6.97 21.31
C VAL A 124 21.64 7.12 21.87
N ILE A 125 20.91 6.02 21.87
CA ILE A 125 19.49 6.01 22.20
C ILE A 125 19.15 4.74 22.99
N SER A 126 18.28 4.91 23.99
CA SER A 126 17.76 3.77 24.75
C SER A 126 16.86 2.91 23.87
N THR A 127 16.89 1.59 24.11
CA THR A 127 15.94 0.62 23.58
C THR A 127 14.48 0.93 23.90
N ARG A 128 14.21 1.85 24.84
CA ARG A 128 12.86 2.26 25.27
C ARG A 128 12.25 3.36 24.40
N GLN A 129 13.03 4.06 23.57
CA GLN A 129 12.46 5.08 22.68
C GLN A 129 11.84 4.42 21.45
N PRO A 130 10.57 4.75 21.10
CA PRO A 130 9.89 4.16 19.96
C PRO A 130 10.40 4.69 18.63
N THR A 131 10.92 5.92 18.59
CA THR A 131 11.42 6.56 17.38
C THR A 131 12.94 6.56 17.38
N ARG A 132 13.54 6.11 16.28
CA ARG A 132 14.99 6.04 16.07
C ARG A 132 15.40 6.88 14.87
N PRO A 133 15.70 8.17 15.04
CA PRO A 133 15.86 9.09 13.92
C PRO A 133 17.05 8.72 13.03
N LYS A 134 18.16 8.18 13.56
CA LYS A 134 19.30 7.79 12.72
C LYS A 134 19.06 6.47 11.99
N TYR A 135 18.30 5.55 12.58
CA TYR A 135 17.85 4.36 11.88
C TYR A 135 16.97 4.71 10.67
N VAL A 136 15.99 5.60 10.87
CA VAL A 136 15.13 6.08 9.78
C VAL A 136 15.95 6.77 8.70
N GLN A 137 16.89 7.64 9.06
CA GLN A 137 17.80 8.26 8.09
C GLN A 137 18.66 7.24 7.33
N ALA A 138 19.16 6.20 8.01
CA ALA A 138 19.93 5.13 7.37
C ALA A 138 19.07 4.39 6.34
N ARG A 139 17.87 3.96 6.73
CA ARG A 139 16.91 3.28 5.87
C ARG A 139 16.51 4.14 4.66
N ASP A 140 16.16 5.40 4.89
CA ASP A 140 15.71 6.31 3.84
C ASP A 140 16.86 6.74 2.90
N SER A 141 18.12 6.51 3.31
CA SER A 141 19.29 6.74 2.46
C SER A 141 19.62 5.57 1.52
N LEU A 142 19.02 4.40 1.74
CA LEU A 142 19.22 3.22 0.90
C LEU A 142 18.63 3.46 -0.50
N ARG A 143 19.41 3.12 -1.52
CA ARG A 143 18.97 3.00 -2.92
C ARG A 143 18.73 1.54 -3.23
N THR A 144 17.98 1.27 -4.31
CA THR A 144 17.72 -0.09 -4.77
C THR A 144 19.01 -0.91 -4.85
N ASN A 145 18.96 -2.14 -4.34
CA ASN A 145 20.07 -3.09 -4.20
C ASN A 145 21.11 -2.76 -3.11
N ASP A 146 20.99 -1.66 -2.35
CA ASP A 146 21.91 -1.40 -1.24
C ASP A 146 21.74 -2.43 -0.10
N ILE A 147 22.75 -2.49 0.77
CA ILE A 147 22.80 -3.41 1.90
C ILE A 147 22.82 -2.59 3.18
N LEU A 148 21.81 -2.76 4.05
CA LEU A 148 21.88 -2.24 5.41
C LEU A 148 22.69 -3.20 6.27
N THR A 149 23.84 -2.75 6.77
CA THR A 149 24.77 -3.56 7.56
C THR A 149 24.72 -3.17 9.04
N VAL A 150 24.57 -4.15 9.92
CA VAL A 150 24.62 -3.97 11.38
C VAL A 150 25.63 -4.92 12.02
N GLN A 151 26.25 -4.51 13.12
CA GLN A 151 27.25 -5.34 13.81
C GLN A 151 26.62 -6.61 14.42
N ARG A 152 25.45 -6.45 15.05
CA ARG A 152 24.65 -7.53 15.67
C ARG A 152 23.17 -7.21 15.55
N LEU A 153 22.35 -8.27 15.58
CA LEU A 153 20.90 -8.16 15.46
C LEU A 153 20.26 -7.30 16.56
N ASP A 154 20.76 -7.38 17.80
CA ASP A 154 20.28 -6.58 18.94
C ASP A 154 20.51 -5.07 18.78
N ARG A 155 21.25 -4.64 17.74
CA ARG A 155 21.39 -3.23 17.38
C ARG A 155 20.21 -2.72 16.56
N LEU A 156 19.59 -3.59 15.76
CA LEU A 156 18.46 -3.27 14.87
C LEU A 156 17.11 -3.24 15.62
N GLY A 157 16.93 -4.06 16.65
CA GLY A 157 15.65 -4.19 17.36
C GLY A 157 15.80 -4.76 18.76
N ARG A 158 14.82 -4.50 19.64
CA ARG A 158 14.83 -4.97 21.04
C ARG A 158 14.13 -6.33 21.22
N ASN A 159 13.29 -6.71 20.27
CA ASN A 159 12.54 -7.95 20.26
C ASN A 159 12.44 -8.47 18.83
N MET A 160 12.01 -9.73 18.69
CA MET A 160 11.90 -10.38 17.40
C MET A 160 10.96 -9.63 16.45
N VAL A 161 9.87 -9.05 16.98
CA VAL A 161 8.88 -8.28 16.20
C VAL A 161 9.51 -7.05 15.53
N GLU A 162 10.28 -6.24 16.24
CA GLU A 162 10.94 -5.07 15.66
C GLU A 162 11.96 -5.46 14.58
N LEU A 163 12.63 -6.59 14.76
CA LEU A 163 13.58 -7.13 13.79
C LEU A 163 12.86 -7.61 12.53
N ILE A 164 11.73 -8.30 12.70
CA ILE A 164 10.82 -8.74 11.64
C ILE A 164 10.39 -7.54 10.80
N VAL A 165 9.81 -6.52 11.45
CA VAL A 165 9.31 -5.32 10.76
C VAL A 165 10.44 -4.60 10.03
N SER A 166 11.59 -4.43 10.68
CA SER A 166 12.76 -3.79 10.07
C SER A 166 13.26 -4.55 8.84
N ALA A 167 13.31 -5.87 8.91
CA ALA A 167 13.74 -6.72 7.79
C ALA A 167 12.73 -6.64 6.62
N GLN A 168 11.43 -6.69 6.91
CA GLN A 168 10.37 -6.54 5.90
C GLN A 168 10.42 -5.18 5.21
N ASP A 169 10.58 -4.09 5.97
CA ASP A 169 10.71 -2.73 5.42
C ASP A 169 11.89 -2.65 4.43
N ILE A 170 13.05 -3.20 4.80
CA ILE A 170 14.24 -3.23 3.95
C ILE A 170 13.98 -4.05 2.67
N GLN A 171 13.33 -5.20 2.81
CA GLN A 171 12.94 -6.06 1.68
C GLN A 171 11.95 -5.36 0.73
N HIS A 172 10.94 -4.67 1.25
CA HIS A 172 9.95 -3.96 0.44
C HIS A 172 10.58 -2.85 -0.40
N LEU A 173 11.71 -2.30 0.05
CA LEU A 173 12.51 -1.32 -0.69
C LEU A 173 13.47 -1.95 -1.71
N GLY A 174 13.53 -3.29 -1.80
CA GLY A 174 14.43 -4.02 -2.70
C GLY A 174 15.88 -4.05 -2.22
N ASN A 175 16.10 -3.97 -0.90
CA ASN A 175 17.42 -3.90 -0.29
C ASN A 175 17.72 -5.16 0.53
N ARG A 176 18.99 -5.38 0.87
CA ARG A 176 19.45 -6.52 1.67
C ARG A 176 19.79 -6.12 3.09
N LEU A 177 19.69 -7.05 4.02
CA LEU A 177 20.12 -6.88 5.40
C LEU A 177 21.39 -7.70 5.65
N GLU A 178 22.43 -7.11 6.22
CA GLU A 178 23.64 -7.83 6.61
C GLU A 178 23.89 -7.73 8.12
N ILE A 179 24.26 -8.86 8.71
CA ILE A 179 24.60 -8.98 10.12
C ILE A 179 26.03 -9.49 10.22
N LEU A 180 26.93 -8.71 10.82
CA LEU A 180 28.36 -9.04 10.83
C LEU A 180 28.75 -10.11 11.86
N SER A 181 28.02 -10.21 12.97
CA SER A 181 28.38 -11.11 14.07
C SER A 181 27.18 -11.66 14.83
N GLY A 182 27.40 -12.80 15.48
CA GLY A 182 26.39 -13.54 16.23
C GLY A 182 25.89 -14.79 15.49
N PRO A 183 24.89 -15.49 16.03
CA PRO A 183 24.40 -16.77 15.50
C PRO A 183 23.72 -16.64 14.14
N LEU A 184 23.31 -15.43 13.77
CA LEU A 184 22.66 -15.08 12.52
C LEU A 184 23.56 -14.14 11.70
N ALA A 185 24.88 -14.38 11.70
CA ALA A 185 25.79 -13.62 10.86
C ALA A 185 25.62 -14.03 9.39
N GLY A 186 25.58 -13.05 8.50
CA GLY A 186 25.39 -13.26 7.06
C GLY A 186 24.68 -12.11 6.37
N VAL A 187 24.68 -12.17 5.03
CA VAL A 187 23.86 -11.30 4.18
C VAL A 187 22.56 -12.03 3.91
N TYR A 188 21.46 -11.38 4.21
CA TYR A 188 20.11 -11.88 4.00
C TYR A 188 19.54 -11.23 2.74
N ASP A 189 19.43 -12.05 1.70
CA ASP A 189 18.76 -11.71 0.46
C ASP A 189 17.38 -12.41 0.39
N PRO A 190 16.27 -11.68 0.16
CA PRO A 190 14.95 -12.28 -0.01
C PRO A 190 14.86 -13.23 -1.22
N GLN A 191 15.74 -13.08 -2.21
CA GLN A 191 15.84 -13.93 -3.41
C GLN A 191 17.01 -14.92 -3.35
N GLY A 192 17.82 -14.90 -2.30
CA GLY A 192 19.08 -15.66 -2.21
C GLY A 192 19.27 -16.44 -0.89
N PRO A 193 20.52 -16.83 -0.55
CA PRO A 193 20.84 -17.47 0.72
C PRO A 193 20.54 -16.49 1.86
N GLY A 194 19.58 -16.81 2.71
CA GLY A 194 19.01 -15.89 3.72
C GLY A 194 17.50 -15.71 3.62
N LYS A 195 16.88 -16.14 2.51
CA LYS A 195 15.42 -16.20 2.31
C LYS A 195 14.67 -16.85 3.47
N ILE A 196 15.24 -17.87 4.13
CA ILE A 196 14.61 -18.54 5.27
C ILE A 196 14.33 -17.58 6.42
N LEU A 197 15.24 -16.64 6.72
CA LEU A 197 15.00 -15.63 7.76
C LEU A 197 13.78 -14.79 7.40
N PHE A 198 13.69 -14.32 6.15
CA PHE A 198 12.54 -13.54 5.67
C PHE A 198 11.24 -14.35 5.63
N VAL A 199 11.31 -15.64 5.29
CA VAL A 199 10.14 -16.54 5.31
C VAL A 199 9.63 -16.71 6.74
N VAL A 200 10.50 -17.00 7.70
CA VAL A 200 10.12 -17.12 9.12
C VAL A 200 9.54 -15.81 9.63
N VAL A 201 10.19 -14.69 9.30
CA VAL A 201 9.71 -13.33 9.60
C VAL A 201 8.31 -13.08 9.04
N ALA A 202 8.06 -13.45 7.77
CA ALA A 202 6.76 -13.27 7.13
C ALA A 202 5.68 -14.12 7.82
N VAL A 203 5.99 -15.36 8.21
CA VAL A 203 5.09 -16.23 8.96
C VAL A 203 4.70 -15.62 10.30
N PHE A 204 5.67 -15.09 11.06
CA PHE A 204 5.37 -14.43 12.34
C PHE A 204 4.51 -13.18 12.18
N ALA A 205 4.74 -12.37 11.14
CA ALA A 205 3.93 -11.20 10.86
C ALA A 205 2.46 -11.56 10.55
N GLU A 206 2.25 -12.69 9.86
CA GLU A 206 0.89 -13.19 9.58
C GLU A 206 0.20 -13.69 10.85
N ILE A 207 0.93 -14.42 11.71
CA ILE A 207 0.43 -14.86 13.01
C ILE A 207 0.03 -13.67 13.90
N GLU A 208 0.85 -12.61 13.94
CA GLU A 208 0.52 -11.42 14.72
C GLU A 208 -0.75 -10.71 14.20
N ARG A 209 -0.90 -10.63 12.87
CA ARG A 209 -2.10 -10.07 12.23
C ARG A 209 -3.34 -10.87 12.62
N GLU A 210 -3.25 -12.21 12.62
CA GLU A 210 -4.36 -13.07 13.05
C GLU A 210 -4.69 -12.86 14.52
N PHE A 211 -3.69 -12.79 15.42
CA PHE A 211 -3.95 -12.51 16.83
C PHE A 211 -4.62 -11.15 17.09
N ILE A 212 -4.29 -10.11 16.30
CA ILE A 212 -4.98 -8.82 16.39
C ILE A 212 -6.44 -8.97 15.95
N HIS A 213 -6.69 -9.71 14.88
CA HIS A 213 -8.03 -10.00 14.38
C HIS A 213 -8.85 -10.77 15.42
N GLU A 214 -8.33 -11.87 15.96
CA GLU A 214 -8.97 -12.68 17.02
C GLU A 214 -9.33 -11.83 18.23
N ARG A 215 -8.38 -11.05 18.79
CA ARG A 215 -8.67 -10.16 19.94
C ARG A 215 -9.74 -9.11 19.62
N THR A 216 -9.76 -8.61 18.39
CA THR A 216 -10.77 -7.63 17.97
C THR A 216 -12.14 -8.29 17.94
N MET A 217 -12.23 -9.50 17.38
CA MET A 217 -13.47 -10.27 17.33
C MET A 217 -13.96 -10.67 18.72
N ASP A 218 -13.08 -11.11 19.62
CA ASP A 218 -13.40 -11.41 21.02
C ASP A 218 -13.89 -10.15 21.76
N GLY A 219 -13.25 -9.01 21.51
CA GLY A 219 -13.66 -7.72 22.06
C GLY A 219 -15.05 -7.30 21.56
N LEU A 220 -15.32 -7.47 20.27
CA LEU A 220 -16.63 -7.20 19.67
C LEU A 220 -17.70 -8.16 20.21
N ALA A 221 -17.40 -9.46 20.34
CA ALA A 221 -18.30 -10.45 20.91
C ALA A 221 -18.64 -10.12 22.36
N THR A 222 -17.63 -9.75 23.17
CA THR A 222 -17.82 -9.31 24.55
C THR A 222 -18.65 -8.02 24.63
N ALA A 223 -18.41 -7.05 23.75
CA ALA A 223 -19.19 -5.82 23.69
C ALA A 223 -20.66 -6.11 23.31
N HIS A 224 -20.88 -6.98 22.33
CA HIS A 224 -22.20 -7.41 21.90
C HIS A 224 -22.95 -8.14 23.02
N ALA A 225 -22.29 -9.04 23.75
CA ALA A 225 -22.86 -9.72 24.93
C ALA A 225 -23.26 -8.73 26.04
N LYS A 226 -22.56 -7.59 26.16
CA LYS A 226 -22.91 -6.47 27.05
C LYS A 226 -23.96 -5.51 26.45
N GLY A 227 -24.61 -5.89 25.35
CA GLY A 227 -25.66 -5.11 24.69
C GLY A 227 -25.15 -3.99 23.77
N ARG A 228 -23.83 -3.83 23.60
CA ARG A 228 -23.26 -2.84 22.67
C ARG A 228 -23.25 -3.41 21.26
N ARG A 229 -24.29 -3.10 20.49
CA ARG A 229 -24.37 -3.36 19.06
C ARG A 229 -23.62 -2.22 18.36
N GLY A 230 -22.37 -2.44 17.97
CA GLY A 230 -21.58 -1.44 17.23
C GLY A 230 -22.25 -0.99 15.92
N GLY A 231 -21.65 -0.02 15.23
CA GLY A 231 -22.16 0.50 13.95
C GLY A 231 -22.65 1.95 14.02
N ARG A 232 -23.12 2.48 12.88
CA ARG A 232 -23.61 3.86 12.78
C ARG A 232 -24.93 4.00 13.55
N PRO A 233 -25.06 4.95 14.49
CA PRO A 233 -26.32 5.19 15.20
C PRO A 233 -27.48 5.41 14.23
N ARG A 234 -28.68 4.97 14.62
CA ARG A 234 -29.89 5.26 13.86
C ARG A 234 -30.08 6.78 13.76
N ALA A 235 -30.34 7.26 12.55
CA ALA A 235 -30.51 8.68 12.28
C ALA A 235 -31.91 9.21 12.65
N VAL A 236 -32.86 8.31 12.93
CA VAL A 236 -34.20 8.61 13.45
C VAL A 236 -34.34 7.85 14.76
N SER A 237 -34.65 8.55 15.86
CA SER A 237 -34.94 7.91 17.15
C SER A 237 -36.31 7.24 17.14
N ALA A 238 -36.58 6.36 18.12
CA ALA A 238 -37.89 5.75 18.28
C ALA A 238 -38.99 6.81 18.48
N ASP A 239 -38.71 7.84 19.28
CA ASP A 239 -39.65 8.94 19.53
C ASP A 239 -39.93 9.75 18.28
N GLN A 240 -38.91 10.02 17.46
CA GLN A 240 -39.07 10.70 16.18
C GLN A 240 -39.90 9.87 15.20
N LEU A 241 -39.71 8.54 15.18
CA LEU A 241 -40.51 7.65 14.35
C LEU A 241 -41.98 7.61 14.81
N ALA A 242 -42.23 7.50 16.12
CA ALA A 242 -43.58 7.54 16.68
C ALA A 242 -44.30 8.87 16.37
N ALA A 243 -43.60 9.99 16.53
CA ALA A 243 -44.12 11.31 16.18
C ALA A 243 -44.38 11.45 14.67
N ALA A 244 -43.53 10.85 13.82
CA ALA A 244 -43.72 10.84 12.37
C ALA A 244 -44.94 10.01 11.96
N LEU A 245 -45.14 8.83 12.55
CA LEU A 245 -46.30 7.97 12.29
C LEU A 245 -47.60 8.68 12.68
N ALA A 246 -47.67 9.24 13.89
CA ALA A 246 -48.86 9.98 14.35
C ALA A 246 -49.17 11.25 13.52
N ARG A 247 -48.18 11.81 12.82
CA ARG A 247 -48.37 12.91 11.86
C ARG A 247 -48.80 12.39 10.48
N ARG A 248 -48.24 11.26 10.05
CA ARG A 248 -48.61 10.56 8.82
C ARG A 248 -50.07 10.10 8.86
N ASP A 249 -50.54 9.60 10.00
CA ASP A 249 -51.93 9.15 10.19
C ASP A 249 -52.94 10.31 10.14
N ARG A 250 -52.47 11.55 10.32
CA ARG A 250 -53.23 12.79 10.10
C ARG A 250 -53.07 13.34 8.69
N GLU A 251 -52.56 12.52 7.76
CA GLU A 251 -52.35 12.83 6.35
C GLU A 251 -51.40 14.01 6.09
N GLU A 252 -50.52 14.34 7.05
CA GLU A 252 -49.50 15.38 6.86
C GLU A 252 -48.44 14.90 5.84
N PRO A 253 -48.04 15.73 4.85
CA PRO A 253 -47.08 15.31 3.83
C PRO A 253 -45.70 15.06 4.45
N VAL A 254 -45.09 13.91 4.13
CA VAL A 254 -43.79 13.46 4.67
C VAL A 254 -42.66 14.52 4.57
N PRO A 255 -42.55 15.35 3.51
CA PRO A 255 -41.59 16.45 3.48
C PRO A 255 -41.77 17.48 4.60
N ALA A 256 -43.01 17.80 4.99
CA ALA A 256 -43.31 18.72 6.09
C ALA A 256 -42.99 18.08 7.45
N ILE A 257 -43.33 16.80 7.62
CA ILE A 257 -42.97 16.01 8.81
C ILE A 257 -41.44 15.97 8.99
N ALA A 258 -40.69 15.70 7.93
CA ALA A 258 -39.23 15.67 7.95
C ALA A 258 -38.62 17.01 8.38
N ALA A 259 -39.15 18.12 7.85
CA ALA A 259 -38.71 19.46 8.24
C ALA A 259 -39.01 19.75 9.71
N ALA A 260 -40.21 19.40 10.19
CA ALA A 260 -40.62 19.61 11.58
C ALA A 260 -39.79 18.79 12.58
N LEU A 261 -39.35 17.58 12.20
CA LEU A 261 -38.54 16.70 13.03
C LEU A 261 -37.02 16.95 12.90
N GLY A 262 -36.58 17.83 12.00
CA GLY A 262 -35.17 18.11 11.75
C GLY A 262 -34.41 16.96 11.09
N VAL A 263 -35.10 16.06 10.38
CA VAL A 263 -34.53 14.87 9.74
C VAL A 263 -34.52 15.04 8.22
N LYS A 264 -33.49 14.51 7.54
CA LYS A 264 -33.48 14.52 6.07
C LYS A 264 -34.65 13.70 5.51
N ARG A 265 -35.32 14.21 4.47
CA ARG A 265 -36.45 13.54 3.79
C ARG A 265 -36.16 12.07 3.46
N SER A 266 -35.01 11.80 2.84
CA SER A 266 -34.60 10.43 2.48
C SER A 266 -34.41 9.52 3.69
N THR A 267 -33.96 10.07 4.82
CA THR A 267 -33.79 9.33 6.07
C THR A 267 -35.14 9.00 6.70
N LEU A 268 -36.11 9.92 6.64
CA LEU A 268 -37.45 9.69 7.16
C LEU A 268 -38.24 8.68 6.30
N TYR A 269 -38.20 8.81 4.97
CA TYR A 269 -38.85 7.85 4.07
C TYR A 269 -38.35 6.43 4.32
N ARG A 270 -37.03 6.24 4.44
CA ARG A 270 -36.44 4.94 4.74
C ARG A 270 -36.90 4.38 6.10
N ALA A 271 -36.99 5.23 7.13
CA ALA A 271 -37.44 4.79 8.45
C ALA A 271 -38.92 4.39 8.48
N LEU A 272 -39.77 5.07 7.70
CA LEU A 272 -41.18 4.72 7.55
C LEU A 272 -41.37 3.42 6.76
N ASP A 273 -40.64 3.24 5.66
CA ASP A 273 -40.68 2.01 4.85
C ASP A 273 -40.18 0.79 5.64
N GLU A 274 -39.07 0.92 6.37
CA GLU A 274 -38.58 -0.12 7.29
C GLU A 274 -39.63 -0.48 8.37
N HIS A 275 -40.40 0.50 8.85
CA HIS A 275 -41.48 0.26 9.82
C HIS A 275 -42.68 -0.46 9.19
N ASP A 276 -43.13 -0.02 8.01
CA ASP A 276 -44.27 -0.61 7.31
C ASP A 276 -43.96 -2.06 6.89
N GLN A 277 -42.73 -2.35 6.44
CA GLN A 277 -42.26 -3.71 6.12
C GLN A 277 -42.21 -4.59 7.36
N ALA A 278 -41.72 -4.08 8.49
CA ALA A 278 -41.70 -4.82 9.74
C ALA A 278 -43.12 -5.12 10.27
N ALA A 279 -44.04 -4.16 10.14
CA ALA A 279 -45.44 -4.34 10.50
C ALA A 279 -46.13 -5.40 9.61
N ALA A 280 -45.88 -5.37 8.30
CA ALA A 280 -46.40 -6.36 7.35
C ALA A 280 -45.86 -7.78 7.64
N MET A 281 -44.56 -7.91 7.93
CA MET A 281 -43.97 -9.20 8.33
C MET A 281 -44.54 -9.73 9.65
N ALA A 282 -44.78 -8.87 10.64
CA ALA A 282 -45.37 -9.27 11.92
C ALA A 282 -46.82 -9.75 11.75
N ALA A 283 -47.61 -9.07 10.91
CA ALA A 283 -48.98 -9.48 10.60
C ALA A 283 -49.03 -10.85 9.88
N LEU A 284 -48.07 -11.12 8.99
CA LEU A 284 -47.95 -12.42 8.30
C LEU A 284 -47.53 -13.56 9.24
N ALA A 285 -46.65 -13.29 10.21
CA ALA A 285 -46.20 -14.28 11.19
C ALA A 285 -47.29 -14.61 12.22
N GLY A 286 -48.07 -13.63 12.67
CA GLY A 286 -49.18 -13.85 13.61
C GLY A 286 -50.33 -14.69 13.03
N ALA A 287 -50.54 -14.64 11.71
CA ALA A 287 -51.56 -15.46 11.03
C ALA A 287 -51.17 -16.95 10.90
N ALA A 288 -49.92 -17.32 11.20
CA ALA A 288 -49.42 -18.70 11.08
C ALA A 288 -49.37 -19.47 12.42
N ASP A 289 -49.62 -18.80 13.55
CA ASP A 289 -49.63 -19.39 14.91
C ASP A 289 -51.07 -19.68 15.43
N GLU A 290 -52.11 -19.38 14.64
CA GLU A 290 -53.54 -19.61 14.98
C GLU A 290 -54.18 -20.83 14.28
N ASP A 291 -53.42 -21.60 13.50
CA ASP A 291 -53.80 -22.89 12.87
C ASP A 291 -53.14 -24.09 13.58
#